data_AF-A0A822DFQ4-F1
#
_entry.id   AF-A0A822DFQ4-F1
#
_cell.length_a   1.000
_cell.length_b   1.000
_cell.length_c   1.000
_cell.angle_alpha   90.00
_cell.angle_beta   90.00
_cell.angle_gamma   90.00
#
_symmetry.space_group_name_H-M   'P 1'
#
loop_
_entity.id
_entity.type
_entity.pdbx_description
1 polymer ?
#
loop_
_entity_poly.entity_id
_entity_poly.type
_entity_poly.pdbx_seq_one_letter_code
_entity_poly.pdbx_strand_id
1 'polypeptide(L)'
;MKDDIQFWIINGLTIILLISPLFLIISYIIIIFLILIIPLTIFFLYTYFSLPKCRRSINQFKNLTIAHRGGQPLIPSNDNDFPENTMAAYRWASKINGIDGIELDVWLSRDHIPMISHDGYLEHTFANCRQFISSLTCTELKQLKYLKENKRDIYDHIGCEIIPTLEEVIIFLEPTKLKL
;
A
#
# COMPACT_ATOMS: atom_id res chain seq x y z
N MET A 1 -40.53 -65.98 -34.40
CA MET A 1 -40.32 -65.23 -35.66
C MET A 1 -41.06 -63.90 -35.71
N LYS A 2 -42.40 -63.83 -35.57
CA LYS A 2 -43.11 -62.53 -35.50
C LYS A 2 -42.76 -61.73 -34.24
N ASP A 3 -42.67 -62.40 -33.10
CA ASP A 3 -42.40 -61.76 -31.80
C ASP A 3 -40.96 -61.22 -31.72
N ASP A 4 -39.99 -61.93 -32.31
CA ASP A 4 -38.59 -61.49 -32.37
C ASP A 4 -38.43 -60.23 -33.23
N ILE A 5 -39.12 -60.17 -34.38
CA ILE A 5 -39.10 -59.01 -35.26
C ILE A 5 -39.76 -57.80 -34.57
N GLN A 6 -40.88 -58.02 -33.86
CA GLN A 6 -41.52 -56.95 -33.08
C GLN A 6 -40.62 -56.44 -31.95
N PHE A 7 -39.90 -57.34 -31.26
CA PHE A 7 -38.94 -56.96 -30.23
C PHE A 7 -37.83 -56.04 -30.77
N TRP A 8 -37.22 -56.39 -31.90
CA TRP A 8 -36.18 -55.56 -32.51
C TRP A 8 -36.70 -54.23 -33.04
N ILE A 9 -37.90 -54.20 -33.61
CA ILE A 9 -38.54 -52.96 -34.08
C ILE A 9 -38.86 -52.03 -32.91
N ILE A 10 -39.46 -52.55 -31.84
CA ILE A 10 -39.84 -51.74 -30.67
C ILE A 10 -38.59 -51.18 -29.98
N ASN A 11 -37.58 -52.02 -29.73
CA ASN A 11 -36.33 -51.55 -29.11
C ASN A 11 -35.57 -50.58 -30.02
N GLY A 12 -35.53 -50.82 -31.34
CA GLY A 12 -34.90 -49.92 -32.31
C GLY A 12 -35.58 -48.54 -32.36
N LEU A 13 -36.92 -48.50 -32.38
CA LEU A 13 -37.68 -47.24 -32.34
C LEU A 13 -37.50 -46.51 -31.01
N THR A 14 -37.45 -47.24 -29.89
CA THR A 14 -37.25 -46.66 -28.56
C THR A 14 -35.85 -46.02 -28.44
N ILE A 15 -34.83 -46.66 -29.00
CA ILE A 15 -33.46 -46.12 -29.07
C ILE A 15 -33.42 -44.83 -29.91
N ILE A 16 -34.08 -44.81 -31.08
CA ILE A 16 -34.15 -43.61 -31.92
C ILE A 16 -34.89 -42.47 -31.21
N LEU A 17 -36.01 -42.78 -30.55
CA LEU A 17 -36.83 -41.80 -29.83
C LEU A 17 -36.16 -41.26 -28.57
N LEU A 18 -35.23 -41.99 -27.93
CA LEU A 18 -34.48 -41.52 -26.76
C LEU A 18 -33.15 -40.83 -27.13
N ILE A 19 -32.40 -41.38 -28.09
CA ILE A 19 -31.10 -40.83 -28.49
C ILE A 19 -31.26 -39.55 -29.30
N SER A 20 -32.30 -39.42 -30.13
CA SER A 20 -32.54 -38.22 -30.93
C SER A 20 -32.75 -36.94 -30.08
N PRO A 21 -33.68 -36.90 -29.10
CA PRO A 21 -33.85 -35.71 -28.27
C PRO A 21 -32.65 -35.45 -27.36
N LEU A 22 -31.99 -36.49 -26.85
CA LEU A 22 -30.78 -36.32 -26.04
C LEU A 22 -29.63 -35.71 -26.87
N PHE A 23 -29.44 -36.19 -28.10
CA PHE A 23 -28.47 -35.64 -29.04
C PHE A 23 -28.77 -34.17 -29.36
N LEU A 24 -30.04 -33.83 -29.59
CA LEU A 24 -30.47 -32.45 -29.83
C LEU A 24 -30.20 -31.55 -28.61
N ILE A 25 -30.51 -32.00 -27.40
CA ILE A 25 -30.23 -31.24 -26.16
C ILE A 25 -28.73 -31.02 -25.98
N ILE A 26 -27.91 -32.06 -26.16
CA ILE A 26 -26.45 -31.94 -26.05
C ILE A 26 -25.91 -30.98 -27.11
N SER A 27 -26.37 -31.10 -28.36
CA SER A 27 -25.96 -30.21 -29.44
C SER A 27 -26.34 -28.75 -29.15
N TYR A 28 -27.51 -28.51 -28.57
CA TYR A 28 -27.98 -27.17 -28.18
C TYR A 28 -27.14 -26.56 -27.05
N ILE A 29 -26.77 -27.36 -26.04
CA ILE A 29 -25.88 -26.93 -24.96
C ILE A 29 -24.49 -26.57 -25.50
N ILE A 30 -23.95 -27.37 -26.41
CA ILE A 30 -22.66 -27.10 -27.07
C ILE A 30 -22.74 -25.78 -27.85
N ILE A 31 -23.81 -25.57 -28.61
CA ILE A 31 -24.02 -24.33 -29.37
C ILE A 31 -24.07 -23.11 -28.43
N ILE A 32 -24.81 -23.18 -27.33
CA ILE A 32 -24.85 -22.11 -26.32
C ILE A 32 -23.46 -21.85 -25.75
N PHE A 33 -22.70 -22.89 -25.42
CA PHE A 33 -21.35 -22.74 -24.88
C PHE A 33 -20.41 -22.04 -25.89
N LEU A 34 -20.46 -22.45 -27.16
CA LEU A 34 -19.64 -21.87 -28.23
C LEU A 34 -20.03 -20.42 -28.54
N ILE A 35 -21.33 -20.08 -28.49
CA ILE A 35 -21.81 -18.75 -28.90
C ILE A 35 -21.84 -17.75 -27.75
N LEU A 36 -22.07 -18.17 -26.50
CA LEU A 36 -22.19 -17.25 -25.36
C LEU A 36 -20.94 -17.27 -24.48
N ILE A 37 -20.45 -18.45 -24.09
CA ILE A 37 -19.37 -18.54 -23.09
C ILE A 37 -18.02 -18.19 -23.71
N ILE A 38 -17.72 -18.68 -24.92
CA ILE A 38 -16.45 -18.38 -25.59
C ILE A 38 -16.30 -16.87 -25.88
N PRO A 39 -17.27 -16.16 -26.48
CA PRO A 39 -17.11 -14.72 -26.72
C PRO A 39 -17.07 -13.91 -25.43
N LEU A 40 -17.83 -14.29 -24.40
CA LEU A 40 -17.81 -13.63 -23.10
C LEU A 40 -16.45 -13.79 -22.41
N THR A 41 -15.87 -15.00 -22.45
CA THR A 41 -14.53 -15.24 -21.89
C THR A 41 -13.45 -14.50 -22.67
N ILE A 42 -13.51 -14.46 -24.00
CA ILE A 42 -12.60 -13.66 -24.82
C ILE A 42 -12.74 -12.17 -24.48
N PHE A 43 -13.97 -11.65 -24.36
CA PHE A 43 -14.22 -10.26 -23.98
C PHE A 43 -13.69 -9.94 -22.57
N PHE A 44 -13.90 -10.84 -21.61
CA PHE A 44 -13.35 -10.72 -20.25
C PHE A 44 -11.82 -10.70 -20.25
N LEU A 45 -11.18 -11.61 -20.99
CA LEU A 45 -9.72 -11.64 -21.11
C LEU A 45 -9.19 -10.39 -21.82
N TYR A 46 -9.85 -9.96 -22.90
CA TYR A 46 -9.50 -8.73 -23.60
C TYR A 46 -9.56 -7.52 -22.68
N THR A 47 -10.66 -7.36 -21.92
CA THR A 47 -10.81 -6.26 -20.96
C THR A 47 -9.78 -6.36 -19.84
N TYR A 48 -9.59 -7.54 -19.24
CA TYR A 48 -8.59 -7.78 -18.19
C TYR A 48 -7.16 -7.45 -18.65
N PHE A 49 -6.75 -7.89 -19.85
CA PHE A 49 -5.41 -7.63 -20.38
C PHE A 49 -5.24 -6.24 -20.98
N SER A 50 -6.32 -5.58 -21.37
CA SER A 50 -6.34 -4.19 -21.85
C SER A 50 -6.50 -3.18 -20.70
N LEU A 51 -6.69 -3.65 -19.46
CA LEU A 51 -6.58 -2.76 -18.30
C LEU A 51 -5.22 -2.04 -18.40
N PRO A 52 -5.20 -0.71 -18.24
CA PRO A 52 -3.97 0.05 -18.32
C PRO A 52 -2.99 -0.49 -17.29
N LYS A 53 -1.98 -1.24 -17.75
CA LYS A 53 -0.84 -1.59 -16.92
C LYS A 53 -0.16 -0.26 -16.62
N CYS A 54 -0.12 0.14 -15.36
CA CYS A 54 0.56 1.34 -14.93
C CYS A 54 2.06 1.16 -15.18
N ARG A 55 2.50 1.47 -16.40
CA ARG A 55 3.91 1.41 -16.80
C ARG A 55 4.57 2.65 -16.24
N ARG A 56 4.87 2.61 -14.94
CA ARG A 56 5.59 3.70 -14.28
C ARG A 56 6.96 3.83 -14.93
N SER A 57 7.24 5.00 -15.51
CA SER A 57 8.58 5.36 -15.93
C SER A 57 9.43 5.50 -14.67
N ILE A 58 10.22 4.46 -14.36
CA ILE A 58 11.15 4.50 -13.22
C ILE A 58 12.34 5.43 -13.48
N ASN A 59 12.55 5.86 -14.73
CA ASN A 59 13.67 6.72 -15.11
C ASN A 59 13.67 8.05 -14.36
N GLN A 60 12.50 8.60 -14.03
CA GLN A 60 12.39 9.85 -13.27
C GLN A 60 12.81 9.71 -11.80
N PHE A 61 12.85 8.48 -11.28
CA PHE A 61 13.24 8.17 -9.91
C PHE A 61 14.62 7.49 -9.83
N LYS A 62 15.34 7.42 -10.96
CA LYS A 62 16.63 6.75 -11.03
C LYS A 62 17.69 7.60 -10.32
N ASN A 63 18.47 6.96 -9.46
CA ASN A 63 19.55 7.57 -8.67
C ASN A 63 19.10 8.63 -7.65
N LEU A 64 17.84 8.58 -7.18
CA LEU A 64 17.43 9.42 -6.06
C LEU A 64 18.00 8.88 -4.75
N THR A 65 18.63 9.76 -3.98
CA THR A 65 19.04 9.48 -2.61
C THR A 65 18.02 10.11 -1.67
N ILE A 66 17.28 9.26 -0.95
CA ILE A 66 16.21 9.67 -0.04
C ILE A 66 16.65 9.44 1.40
N ALA A 67 16.55 10.48 2.24
CA ALA A 67 16.83 10.39 3.66
C ALA A 67 15.66 9.74 4.40
N HIS A 68 15.78 8.45 4.70
CA HIS A 68 14.78 7.67 5.44
C HIS A 68 14.52 8.29 6.83
N ARG A 69 13.29 8.74 7.07
CA ARG A 69 12.82 9.48 8.25
C ARG A 69 13.63 10.72 8.60
N GLY A 70 14.17 11.38 7.57
CA GLY A 70 15.08 12.52 7.72
C GLY A 70 16.55 12.15 7.90
N GLY A 71 16.91 10.86 7.81
CA GLY A 71 18.30 10.41 7.74
C GLY A 71 18.89 10.02 9.09
N GLN A 72 18.39 8.94 9.67
CA GLN A 72 19.02 8.32 10.84
C GLN A 72 20.38 7.72 10.44
N PRO A 73 21.51 8.09 11.08
CA PRO A 73 22.80 7.52 10.75
C PRO A 73 22.85 6.02 11.14
N LEU A 74 23.35 5.20 10.22
CA LEU A 74 23.53 3.75 10.38
C LEU A 74 24.59 3.38 11.44
N ILE A 75 25.45 4.33 11.79
CA ILE A 75 26.47 4.19 12.83
C ILE A 75 26.22 5.33 13.82
N PRO A 76 25.95 5.04 15.11
CA PRO A 76 25.85 6.07 16.13
C PRO A 76 27.20 6.80 16.17
N SER A 77 27.22 8.02 15.65
CA SER A 77 28.37 8.90 15.82
C SER A 77 28.03 9.81 16.97
N ASN A 78 28.99 10.04 17.86
CA ASN A 78 28.76 10.74 19.11
C ASN A 78 28.39 12.23 18.95
N ASP A 79 28.01 12.72 17.77
CA ASP A 79 27.77 14.15 17.54
C ASP A 79 26.57 14.49 16.64
N ASN A 80 25.90 13.54 15.93
CA ASN A 80 24.90 13.89 14.87
C ASN A 80 23.72 12.92 14.61
N ASP A 81 23.32 12.06 15.54
CA ASP A 81 22.10 11.22 15.46
C ASP A 81 20.79 11.99 15.81
N PHE A 82 20.15 12.62 14.85
CA PHE A 82 18.82 13.22 15.09
C PHE A 82 17.74 12.13 15.28
N PRO A 83 16.75 12.32 16.17
CA PRO A 83 15.64 11.38 16.26
C PRO A 83 14.89 11.33 14.94
N GLU A 84 14.45 10.14 14.54
CA GLU A 84 13.67 9.94 13.33
C GLU A 84 12.39 10.79 13.33
N ASN A 85 11.94 11.21 12.14
CA ASN A 85 10.68 11.93 11.97
C ASN A 85 10.60 13.24 12.80
N THR A 86 11.72 13.94 12.94
CA THR A 86 11.82 15.26 13.61
C THR A 86 12.25 16.38 12.67
N MET A 87 11.98 17.62 13.07
CA MET A 87 12.46 18.79 12.33
C MET A 87 14.00 18.85 12.31
N ALA A 88 14.66 18.40 13.37
CA ALA A 88 16.13 18.33 13.38
C ALA A 88 16.69 17.38 12.32
N ALA A 89 16.09 16.19 12.15
CA ALA A 89 16.49 15.25 11.10
C ALA A 89 16.32 15.86 9.70
N TYR A 90 15.18 16.50 9.42
CA TYR A 90 14.94 17.14 8.12
C TYR A 90 15.89 18.33 7.86
N ARG A 91 16.19 19.13 8.90
CA ARG A 91 17.18 20.22 8.81
C ARG A 91 18.58 19.68 8.52
N TRP A 92 18.96 18.56 9.12
CA TRP A 92 20.22 17.92 8.81
C TRP A 92 20.24 17.44 7.36
N ALA A 93 19.22 16.70 6.91
CA ALA A 93 19.11 16.23 5.54
C ALA A 93 19.22 17.37 4.52
N SER A 94 18.63 18.54 4.80
CA SER A 94 18.68 19.71 3.90
C SER A 94 20.08 20.30 3.72
N LYS A 95 21.01 20.00 4.63
CA LYS A 95 22.39 20.52 4.61
C LYS A 95 23.38 19.54 3.97
N ILE A 96 22.98 18.28 3.76
CA ILE A 96 23.88 17.27 3.19
C ILE A 96 23.81 17.31 1.66
N ASN A 97 24.98 17.44 1.04
CA ASN A 97 25.09 17.38 -0.41
C ASN A 97 24.76 15.97 -0.92
N GLY A 98 23.92 15.90 -1.96
CA GLY A 98 23.56 14.64 -2.61
C GLY A 98 22.29 13.97 -2.08
N ILE A 99 21.61 14.56 -1.09
CA ILE A 99 20.26 14.14 -0.71
C ILE A 99 19.25 14.85 -1.61
N ASP A 100 18.41 14.07 -2.29
CA ASP A 100 17.40 14.57 -3.22
C ASP A 100 16.04 14.78 -2.55
N GLY A 101 15.78 14.09 -1.45
CA GLY A 101 14.51 14.18 -0.73
C GLY A 101 14.55 13.49 0.62
N ILE A 102 13.42 13.57 1.32
CA ILE A 102 13.20 12.92 2.62
C ILE A 102 12.06 11.91 2.49
N GLU A 103 12.12 10.87 3.32
CA GLU A 103 10.98 10.01 3.58
C GLU A 103 10.49 10.27 5.01
N LEU A 104 9.18 10.09 5.23
CA LEU A 104 8.52 10.33 6.51
C LEU A 104 7.26 9.47 6.63
N ASP A 105 6.82 9.29 7.87
CA ASP A 105 5.64 8.52 8.22
C ASP A 105 4.52 9.46 8.72
N VAL A 106 3.29 9.27 8.26
CA VAL A 106 2.15 10.15 8.58
C VAL A 106 1.03 9.37 9.27
N TRP A 107 0.55 9.92 10.39
CA TRP A 107 -0.65 9.50 11.10
C TRP A 107 -1.64 10.65 11.23
N LEU A 108 -2.91 10.35 11.50
CA LEU A 108 -3.91 11.36 11.87
C LEU A 108 -4.06 11.42 13.39
N SER A 109 -4.04 12.63 13.94
CA SER A 109 -4.44 12.89 15.32
C SER A 109 -5.96 12.72 15.50
N ARG A 110 -6.43 12.79 16.76
CA ARG A 110 -7.85 12.75 17.12
C ARG A 110 -8.68 13.84 16.46
N ASP A 111 -8.10 15.02 16.27
CA ASP A 111 -8.67 16.17 15.57
C ASP A 111 -8.33 16.19 14.06
N HIS A 112 -7.91 15.05 13.50
CA HIS A 112 -7.64 14.82 12.08
C HIS A 112 -6.55 15.70 11.46
N ILE A 113 -5.62 16.16 12.28
CA ILE A 113 -4.41 16.84 11.82
C ILE A 113 -3.36 15.78 11.43
N PRO A 114 -2.74 15.86 10.24
CA PRO A 114 -1.65 14.97 9.87
C PRO A 114 -0.39 15.23 10.70
N MET A 115 0.02 14.23 11.47
CA MET A 115 1.16 14.23 12.38
C MET A 115 2.24 13.28 11.88
N ILE A 116 3.50 13.65 12.10
CA ILE A 116 4.65 12.92 11.58
C ILE A 116 5.23 12.00 12.65
N SER A 117 5.09 10.70 12.47
CA SER A 117 5.62 9.70 13.40
C SER A 117 5.61 8.32 12.76
N HIS A 118 6.59 7.48 13.10
CA HIS A 118 6.62 6.12 12.60
C HIS A 118 5.56 5.25 13.28
N ASP A 119 5.60 5.20 14.61
CA ASP A 119 4.75 4.31 15.39
C ASP A 119 3.39 4.97 15.67
N GLY A 120 2.30 4.22 15.45
CA GLY A 120 0.97 4.67 15.85
C GLY A 120 0.77 4.70 17.37
N TYR A 121 1.56 3.92 18.12
CA TYR A 121 1.51 3.83 19.59
C TYR A 121 2.79 4.43 20.20
N LEU A 122 2.63 5.43 21.06
CA LEU A 122 3.69 6.40 21.35
C LEU A 122 4.69 5.98 22.44
N GLU A 123 4.52 4.82 23.06
CA GLU A 123 5.33 4.39 24.22
C GLU A 123 6.81 4.18 23.87
N HIS A 124 7.12 3.84 22.62
CA HIS A 124 8.49 3.62 22.16
C HIS A 124 9.26 4.91 21.85
N THR A 125 8.55 6.01 21.58
CA THR A 125 9.14 7.26 21.08
C THR A 125 9.05 8.38 22.11
N PHE A 126 7.96 8.44 22.89
CA PHE A 126 7.66 9.55 23.81
C PHE A 126 7.58 9.10 25.26
N ALA A 127 8.21 9.88 26.14
CA ALA A 127 8.30 9.53 27.55
C ALA A 127 6.91 9.49 28.19
N ASN A 128 6.61 8.40 28.89
CA ASN A 128 5.38 8.24 29.67
C ASN A 128 4.08 8.37 28.84
N CYS A 129 4.12 8.12 27.53
CA CYS A 129 2.94 8.19 26.67
C CYS A 129 2.47 6.80 26.23
N ARG A 130 1.45 6.26 26.92
CA ARG A 130 0.83 4.95 26.61
C ARG A 130 -0.47 5.10 25.82
N GLN A 131 -0.42 5.87 24.73
CA GLN A 131 -1.59 6.19 23.92
C GLN A 131 -1.26 6.10 22.43
N PHE A 132 -2.29 5.90 21.61
CA PHE A 132 -2.16 6.01 20.16
C PHE A 132 -2.18 7.47 19.73
N ILE A 133 -1.49 7.81 18.64
CA ILE A 133 -1.54 9.16 18.02
C ILE A 133 -2.98 9.58 17.75
N SER A 134 -3.78 8.67 17.21
CA SER A 134 -5.19 8.89 16.89
C SER A 134 -6.09 9.13 18.12
N SER A 135 -5.57 8.93 19.33
CA SER A 135 -6.28 9.19 20.59
C SER A 135 -6.04 10.60 21.14
N LEU A 136 -5.03 11.31 20.64
CA LEU A 136 -4.61 12.63 21.12
C LEU A 136 -4.82 13.70 20.05
N THR A 137 -5.16 14.93 20.45
CA THR A 137 -5.23 16.09 19.55
C THR A 137 -3.83 16.55 19.15
N CYS A 138 -3.73 17.32 18.06
CA CYS A 138 -2.47 17.96 17.67
C CYS A 138 -1.85 18.77 18.83
N THR A 139 -2.67 19.48 19.60
CA THR A 139 -2.20 20.29 20.73
C THR A 139 -1.63 19.41 21.86
N GLU A 140 -2.30 18.30 22.20
CA GLU A 140 -1.80 17.34 23.20
C GLU A 140 -0.52 16.65 22.72
N LEU A 141 -0.46 16.29 21.44
CA LEU A 141 0.71 15.66 20.82
C LEU A 141 1.94 16.58 20.83
N LYS A 142 1.78 17.88 20.56
CA LYS A 142 2.87 18.87 20.62
C LYS A 142 3.42 19.12 22.03
N GLN A 143 2.73 18.65 23.08
CA GLN A 143 3.22 18.73 24.46
C GLN A 143 4.07 17.52 24.87
N LEU A 144 4.06 16.46 24.07
CA LEU A 144 4.85 15.26 24.34
C LEU A 144 6.34 15.55 24.16
N LYS A 145 7.14 14.97 25.04
CA LYS A 145 8.60 15.01 24.96
C LYS A 145 9.12 13.66 24.50
N TYR A 146 10.06 13.67 23.55
CA TYR A 146 10.76 12.45 23.17
C TYR A 146 11.42 11.81 24.40
N LEU A 147 11.51 10.48 24.41
CA LEU A 147 12.19 9.73 25.45
C LEU A 147 13.65 10.18 25.58
N LYS A 148 13.98 10.77 26.73
CA LYS A 148 15.34 11.21 27.09
C LYS A 148 16.31 10.03 27.31
N GLU A 149 15.81 8.84 27.67
CA GLU A 149 16.66 7.68 28.04
C GLU A 149 17.07 6.78 26.86
N ASN A 150 17.02 7.27 25.62
CA ASN A 150 17.79 6.58 24.59
C ASN A 150 19.26 6.84 24.91
N LYS A 151 20.07 5.79 25.08
CA LYS A 151 21.51 5.83 25.46
C LYS A 151 22.43 6.54 24.43
N ARG A 152 21.89 7.49 23.66
CA ARG A 152 22.51 8.37 22.67
C ARG A 152 22.16 9.82 22.98
N ASP A 153 22.08 10.17 24.26
CA ASP A 153 21.68 11.48 24.76
C ASP A 153 22.83 12.49 24.62
N ILE A 154 23.14 12.80 23.35
CA ILE A 154 24.12 13.78 22.91
C ILE A 154 23.42 15.08 22.51
N TYR A 155 22.09 15.05 22.41
CA TYR A 155 21.24 16.16 21.98
C TYR A 155 20.78 17.06 23.13
N ASP A 156 21.52 17.14 24.23
CA ASP A 156 21.23 18.04 25.36
C ASP A 156 21.24 19.54 24.94
N HIS A 157 21.64 19.84 23.69
CA HIS A 157 21.60 21.17 23.06
C HIS A 157 20.49 21.37 22.02
N ILE A 158 19.80 20.31 21.59
CA ILE A 158 18.65 20.43 20.70
C ILE A 158 17.43 20.52 21.60
N GLY A 159 16.93 21.75 21.79
CA GLY A 159 15.72 22.00 22.56
C GLY A 159 14.62 20.99 22.19
N CYS A 160 13.95 20.46 23.21
CA CYS A 160 13.02 19.33 23.11
C CYS A 160 12.31 19.27 21.75
N GLU A 161 12.69 18.32 20.90
CA GLU A 161 11.97 18.09 19.65
C GLU A 161 10.53 17.73 20.00
N ILE A 162 9.60 18.22 19.18
CA ILE A 162 8.17 17.91 19.27
C ILE A 162 7.78 17.15 18.01
N ILE A 163 6.72 16.37 18.11
CA ILE A 163 6.14 15.71 16.93
C ILE A 163 5.67 16.78 15.93
N PRO A 164 6.24 16.85 14.70
CA PRO A 164 5.82 17.85 13.74
C PRO A 164 4.50 17.46 13.07
N THR A 165 3.78 18.46 12.57
CA THR A 165 2.69 18.27 11.62
C THR A 165 3.25 18.14 10.20
N LEU A 166 2.49 17.51 9.30
CA LEU A 166 2.86 17.46 7.88
C LEU A 166 2.95 18.87 7.27
N GLU A 167 2.08 19.79 7.69
CA GLU A 167 2.10 21.18 7.25
C GLU A 167 3.42 21.88 7.62
N GLU A 168 3.89 21.72 8.86
CA GLU A 168 5.18 22.28 9.30
C GLU A 168 6.35 21.74 8.47
N VAL A 169 6.33 20.45 8.14
CA VAL A 169 7.37 19.85 7.29
C VAL A 169 7.29 20.40 5.87
N ILE A 170 6.10 20.49 5.26
CA ILE A 170 5.93 21.05 3.90
C ILE A 170 6.42 22.50 3.85
N ILE A 171 6.01 23.35 4.79
CA ILE A 171 6.45 24.74 4.88
C ILE A 171 7.97 24.83 5.00
N PHE A 172 8.58 23.94 5.80
CA PHE A 172 10.04 23.87 5.90
C PHE A 172 10.71 23.45 4.59
N LEU A 173 10.12 22.53 3.83
CA LEU A 173 10.68 22.01 2.59
C LEU A 173 10.58 23.01 1.42
N GLU A 174 9.56 23.87 1.37
CA GLU A 174 9.34 24.85 0.29
C GLU A 174 10.59 25.63 -0.15
N PRO A 175 11.39 26.23 0.76
CA PRO A 175 12.62 26.94 0.38
C PRO A 175 13.82 26.03 0.11
N THR A 176 13.71 24.72 0.34
CA THR A 176 14.81 23.76 0.20
C THR A 176 14.85 23.13 -1.19
N LYS A 177 15.92 22.38 -1.47
CA LYS A 177 16.02 21.56 -2.70
C LYS A 177 15.48 20.14 -2.51
N LEU A 178 15.07 19.80 -1.30
CA LEU A 178 14.59 18.46 -0.95
C LEU A 178 13.19 18.23 -1.51
N LYS A 179 12.96 17.03 -2.03
CA LYS A 179 11.65 16.54 -2.43
C LYS A 179 10.99 15.76 -1.29
N LEU A 180 9.67 15.79 -1.28
CA LEU A 180 8.80 14.88 -0.53
C LEU A 180 8.24 13.82 -1.48
#